data_AF-A0A534SRV4-F1
#
_entry.id   AF-A0A534SRV4-F1
#
_cell.length_a   1.000
_cell.length_b   1.000
_cell.length_c   1.000
_cell.angle_alpha   90.00
_cell.angle_beta   90.00
_cell.angle_gamma   90.00
#
_symmetry.space_group_name_H-M   'P 1'
#
loop_
_entity.id
_entity.type
_entity.pdbx_description
1 polymer ?
#
loop_
_entity_poly.entity_id
_entity_poly.type
_entity_poly.pdbx_seq_one_letter_code
_entity_poly.pdbx_strand_id
1 'polypeptide(L)'
;MRARSMLRTARRTGRVGVGLVLAAAVAVVSVATGFMDPVSLLITVGGALAVTCVTFSRARLSSAWRHVAAALDDDASPEEVIAALKQLARIHRTGGAPALERAAAAEADPFVRQGIALALECQDEDELADVLLADARRTAAEGEAARHVLVTLGKLFPAFGLIGTLIGLVLLFRHLVDPSLTSIGPGLGIAVLT
;
A
#
# COMPACT_ATOMS: atom_id res chain seq x y z
N MET A 1 -8.60 -7.90 -27.03
CA MET A 1 -8.01 -7.84 -25.67
C MET A 1 -7.50 -6.46 -25.27
N ARG A 2 -6.72 -5.73 -26.10
CA ARG A 2 -6.15 -4.40 -25.75
C ARG A 2 -7.14 -3.27 -25.42
N ALA A 3 -8.37 -3.30 -25.93
CA ALA A 3 -9.36 -2.24 -25.67
C ALA A 3 -10.00 -2.34 -24.28
N ARG A 4 -10.14 -3.55 -23.72
CA ARG A 4 -10.72 -3.76 -22.38
C ARG A 4 -9.73 -3.47 -21.26
N SER A 5 -8.43 -3.70 -21.47
CA SER A 5 -7.39 -3.29 -20.53
C SER A 5 -7.29 -1.77 -20.41
N MET A 6 -7.35 -1.04 -21.54
CA MET A 6 -7.25 0.43 -21.53
C MET A 6 -8.44 1.12 -20.83
N LEU A 7 -9.65 0.58 -20.98
CA LEU A 7 -10.84 1.10 -20.29
C LEU A 7 -10.83 0.82 -18.77
N ARG A 8 -10.16 -0.25 -18.32
CA ARG A 8 -10.00 -0.58 -16.89
C ARG A 8 -8.92 0.29 -16.22
N THR A 9 -7.77 0.47 -16.86
CA THR A 9 -6.72 1.38 -16.38
C THR A 9 -7.26 2.82 -16.26
N ALA A 10 -8.03 3.32 -17.23
CA ALA A 10 -8.62 4.66 -17.20
C ALA A 10 -9.62 4.88 -16.06
N ARG A 11 -10.42 3.87 -15.69
CA ARG A 11 -11.38 3.94 -14.57
C ARG A 11 -10.66 3.94 -13.20
N ARG A 12 -9.45 3.39 -13.14
CA ARG A 12 -8.65 3.19 -11.92
C ARG A 12 -7.72 4.37 -11.62
N THR A 13 -7.05 4.91 -12.64
CA THR A 13 -6.38 6.23 -12.55
C THR A 13 -7.41 7.30 -12.16
N GLY A 14 -8.67 7.14 -12.54
CA GLY A 14 -9.78 7.96 -12.09
C GLY A 14 -10.05 7.90 -10.58
N ARG A 15 -10.07 6.72 -9.94
CA ARG A 15 -10.38 6.60 -8.50
C ARG A 15 -9.21 7.01 -7.60
N VAL A 16 -8.00 6.59 -7.94
CA VAL A 16 -6.78 6.98 -7.22
C VAL A 16 -6.45 8.45 -7.47
N GLY A 17 -6.63 8.92 -8.70
CA GLY A 17 -6.51 10.33 -9.07
C GLY A 17 -7.55 11.20 -8.37
N VAL A 18 -8.82 10.77 -8.29
CA VAL A 18 -9.84 11.49 -7.52
C VAL A 18 -9.52 11.49 -6.03
N GLY A 19 -9.06 10.38 -5.45
CA GLY A 19 -8.66 10.34 -4.04
C GLY A 19 -7.47 11.25 -3.73
N LEU A 20 -6.45 11.25 -4.59
CA LEU A 20 -5.26 12.09 -4.47
C LEU A 20 -5.59 13.58 -4.69
N VAL A 21 -6.44 13.89 -5.68
CA VAL A 21 -6.90 15.25 -5.96
C VAL A 21 -7.80 15.75 -4.85
N LEU A 22 -8.65 14.90 -4.25
CA LEU A 22 -9.48 15.27 -3.10
C LEU A 22 -8.61 15.52 -1.86
N ALA A 23 -7.63 14.64 -1.59
CA ALA A 23 -6.69 14.82 -0.49
C ALA A 23 -5.81 16.07 -0.67
N ALA A 24 -5.36 16.34 -1.89
CA ALA A 24 -4.62 17.55 -2.24
C ALA A 24 -5.51 18.80 -2.17
N ALA A 25 -6.76 18.73 -2.62
CA ALA A 25 -7.71 19.83 -2.51
C ALA A 25 -8.04 20.14 -1.04
N VAL A 26 -8.24 19.12 -0.21
CA VAL A 26 -8.40 19.28 1.24
C VAL A 26 -7.14 19.87 1.85
N ALA A 27 -5.94 19.37 1.53
CA ALA A 27 -4.70 19.93 2.03
C ALA A 27 -4.49 21.40 1.60
N VAL A 28 -4.79 21.75 0.35
CA VAL A 28 -4.69 23.12 -0.17
C VAL A 28 -5.72 24.04 0.49
N VAL A 29 -6.96 23.58 0.67
CA VAL A 29 -8.00 24.32 1.38
C VAL A 29 -7.62 24.50 2.86
N SER A 30 -7.04 23.49 3.51
CA SER A 30 -6.58 23.55 4.89
C SER A 30 -5.37 24.49 5.07
N VAL A 31 -4.43 24.54 4.12
CA VAL A 31 -3.34 25.55 4.11
C VAL A 31 -3.92 26.95 3.89
N ALA A 32 -4.82 27.13 2.93
CA ALA A 32 -5.36 28.44 2.57
C ALA A 32 -6.27 29.05 3.67
N THR A 33 -6.86 28.21 4.52
CA THR A 33 -7.73 28.63 5.63
C THR A 33 -7.00 28.76 6.96
N GLY A 34 -5.69 28.46 7.03
CA GLY A 34 -4.90 28.50 8.26
C GLY A 34 -5.12 27.32 9.21
N PHE A 35 -5.77 26.25 8.75
CA PHE A 35 -5.99 25.01 9.50
C PHE A 35 -4.77 24.07 9.53
N MET A 36 -3.70 24.37 8.78
CA MET A 36 -2.45 23.61 8.83
C MET A 36 -1.37 24.42 9.53
N ASP A 37 -1.18 24.14 10.82
CA ASP A 37 -0.03 24.63 11.56
C ASP A 37 1.20 23.72 11.29
N PRO A 38 2.36 24.29 10.87
CA PRO A 38 3.56 23.52 10.58
C PRO A 38 4.07 22.70 11.78
N VAL A 39 3.85 23.18 13.01
CA VAL A 39 4.29 22.52 14.24
C VAL A 39 3.38 21.31 14.52
N SER A 40 2.07 21.46 14.38
CA SER A 40 1.11 20.35 14.50
C SER A 40 1.40 19.21 13.52
N LEU A 41 1.72 19.54 12.27
CA LEU A 41 2.11 18.56 11.24
C LEU A 41 3.43 17.86 11.57
N LEU A 42 4.41 18.61 12.07
CA LEU A 42 5.70 18.04 12.47
C LEU A 42 5.53 17.07 13.64
N ILE A 43 4.66 17.38 14.61
CA ILE A 43 4.37 16.51 15.75
C ILE A 43 3.66 15.23 15.30
N THR A 44 2.59 15.34 14.50
CA THR A 44 1.79 14.19 14.04
C THR A 44 2.51 13.35 13.02
N VAL A 45 2.79 13.93 11.86
CA VAL A 45 3.34 13.22 10.71
C VAL A 45 4.81 12.95 10.93
N GLY A 46 5.57 13.96 11.39
CA GLY A 46 7.00 13.80 11.68
C GLY A 46 7.24 12.80 12.82
N GLY A 47 6.47 12.89 13.91
CA GLY A 47 6.57 11.95 15.04
C GLY A 47 6.23 10.51 14.66
N ALA A 48 5.10 10.30 13.98
CA ALA A 48 4.67 8.97 13.54
C ALA A 48 5.67 8.35 12.55
N LEU A 49 6.17 9.13 11.57
CA LEU A 49 7.17 8.66 10.62
C LEU A 49 8.52 8.39 11.28
N ALA A 50 8.96 9.22 12.23
CA ALA A 50 10.21 9.02 12.96
C ALA A 50 10.20 7.69 13.73
N VAL A 51 9.13 7.43 14.49
CA VAL A 51 8.97 6.15 15.22
C VAL A 51 8.89 4.98 14.25
N THR A 52 8.21 5.12 13.12
CA THR A 52 8.11 4.08 12.09
C THR A 52 9.49 3.77 11.48
N CYS A 53 10.30 4.78 11.19
CA CYS A 53 11.66 4.65 10.67
C CYS A 53 12.63 4.01 11.68
N VAL A 54 12.40 4.19 12.99
CA VAL A 54 13.18 3.52 14.04
C VAL A 54 12.72 2.07 14.24
N THR A 55 11.42 1.81 14.11
CA THR A 55 10.81 0.49 14.34
C THR A 55 11.04 -0.49 13.19
N PHE A 56 11.07 0.00 11.94
CA PHE A 56 11.18 -0.83 10.74
C PHE A 56 12.46 -0.57 9.96
N SER A 57 13.06 -1.64 9.42
CA SER A 57 14.21 -1.52 8.53
C SER A 57 13.83 -0.80 7.24
N ARG A 58 14.80 -0.08 6.64
CA ARG A 58 14.61 0.63 5.37
C ARG A 58 14.11 -0.29 4.25
N ALA A 59 14.57 -1.54 4.23
CA ALA A 59 14.12 -2.54 3.26
C ALA A 59 12.65 -2.93 3.44
N ARG A 60 12.17 -3.03 4.69
CA ARG A 60 10.76 -3.32 4.96
C ARG A 60 9.86 -2.14 4.60
N LEU A 61 10.32 -0.91 4.85
CA LEU A 61 9.57 0.30 4.52
C LEU A 61 9.42 0.49 3.00
N SER A 62 10.51 0.30 2.24
CA SER A 62 10.46 0.38 0.77
C SER A 62 9.64 -0.77 0.15
N SER A 63 9.77 -1.98 0.70
CA SER A 63 8.95 -3.12 0.29
C SER A 63 7.46 -2.86 0.56
N ALA A 64 7.11 -2.32 1.72
CA ALA A 64 5.73 -1.99 2.04
C ALA A 64 5.12 -1.00 1.04
N TRP A 65 5.86 0.06 0.67
CA TRP A 65 5.38 0.99 -0.36
C TRP A 65 5.23 0.37 -1.74
N ARG A 66 6.13 -0.54 -2.14
CA ARG A 66 5.98 -1.28 -3.39
C ARG A 66 4.74 -2.18 -3.39
N HIS A 67 4.46 -2.86 -2.28
CA HIS A 67 3.27 -3.70 -2.13
C HIS A 67 1.98 -2.88 -2.12
N VAL A 68 1.98 -1.69 -1.53
CA VAL A 68 0.85 -0.76 -1.62
C VAL A 68 0.61 -0.32 -3.05
N ALA A 69 1.66 0.06 -3.78
CA ALA A 69 1.56 0.41 -5.18
C ALA A 69 1.03 -0.76 -6.03
N ALA A 70 1.56 -1.97 -5.81
CA ALA A 70 1.10 -3.18 -6.49
C ALA A 70 -0.37 -3.51 -6.17
N ALA A 71 -0.80 -3.41 -4.91
CA ALA A 71 -2.20 -3.62 -4.52
C ALA A 71 -3.15 -2.57 -5.13
N LEU A 72 -2.64 -1.34 -5.34
CA LEU A 72 -3.37 -0.28 -6.02
C LEU A 72 -3.44 -0.50 -7.54
N ASP A 73 -2.62 -1.38 -8.12
CA ASP A 73 -2.57 -1.75 -9.54
C ASP A 73 -3.09 -3.17 -9.85
N ASP A 74 -3.31 -4.01 -8.85
CA ASP A 74 -3.80 -5.39 -9.03
C ASP A 74 -5.30 -5.43 -9.41
N ASP A 75 -5.59 -5.75 -10.67
CA ASP A 75 -6.94 -5.86 -11.24
C ASP A 75 -7.26 -7.32 -11.63
N ALA A 76 -6.48 -8.28 -11.14
CA ALA A 76 -6.65 -9.69 -11.48
C ALA A 76 -7.97 -10.21 -10.92
N SER A 77 -8.90 -10.55 -11.82
CA SER A 77 -10.10 -11.29 -11.41
C SER A 77 -9.77 -12.77 -11.32
N PRO A 78 -10.14 -13.46 -10.22
CA PRO A 78 -9.92 -14.90 -10.08
C PRO A 78 -10.50 -15.70 -11.25
N GLU A 79 -11.61 -15.24 -11.83
CA GLU A 79 -12.26 -15.87 -12.97
C GLU A 79 -11.41 -15.82 -14.25
N GLU A 80 -10.70 -14.71 -14.49
CA GLU A 80 -9.80 -14.57 -15.66
C GLU A 80 -8.59 -15.50 -15.53
N VAL A 81 -8.03 -15.64 -14.32
CA VAL A 81 -6.92 -16.56 -14.03
C VAL A 81 -7.35 -18.02 -14.22
N ILE A 82 -8.52 -18.40 -13.71
CA ILE A 82 -9.06 -19.77 -13.90
C ILE A 82 -9.28 -20.07 -15.39
N ALA A 83 -9.81 -19.12 -16.15
CA ALA A 83 -10.01 -19.28 -17.59
C ALA A 83 -8.68 -19.46 -18.34
N ALA A 84 -7.65 -18.68 -17.99
CA ALA A 84 -6.31 -18.80 -18.55
C ALA A 84 -5.68 -20.18 -18.26
N LEU A 85 -5.75 -20.65 -17.01
CA LEU A 85 -5.24 -21.97 -16.62
C LEU A 85 -5.95 -23.11 -17.37
N LYS A 86 -7.28 -23.03 -17.55
CA LYS A 86 -8.04 -23.99 -18.35
C LYS A 86 -7.61 -24.00 -19.82
N GLN A 87 -7.30 -22.83 -20.38
CA GLN A 87 -6.79 -22.71 -21.74
C GLN A 87 -5.40 -23.35 -21.89
N LEU A 88 -4.49 -23.10 -20.96
CA LEU A 88 -3.15 -23.71 -20.91
C LEU A 88 -3.24 -25.25 -20.82
N ALA A 89 -4.11 -25.77 -19.95
CA ALA A 89 -4.36 -27.21 -19.84
C ALA A 89 -4.87 -27.82 -21.17
N ARG A 90 -5.75 -27.09 -21.89
CA ARG A 90 -6.24 -27.54 -23.20
C ARG A 90 -5.12 -27.57 -24.24
N ILE A 91 -4.24 -26.57 -24.26
CA ILE A 91 -3.08 -26.50 -25.16
C ILE A 91 -2.16 -27.69 -24.94
N HIS A 92 -1.84 -27.98 -23.67
CA HIS A 92 -1.03 -29.14 -23.30
C HIS A 92 -1.65 -30.46 -23.78
N ARG A 93 -2.96 -30.65 -23.59
CA ARG A 93 -3.66 -31.87 -24.03
C ARG A 93 -3.60 -32.09 -25.56
N THR A 94 -3.60 -31.01 -26.34
CA THR A 94 -3.59 -31.10 -27.82
C THR A 94 -2.20 -31.12 -28.44
N GLY A 95 -1.24 -30.41 -27.84
CA GLY A 95 0.08 -30.16 -28.43
C GLY A 95 1.26 -30.61 -27.57
N GLY A 96 1.01 -31.25 -26.42
CA GLY A 96 2.02 -31.74 -25.50
C GLY A 96 2.84 -30.64 -24.83
N ALA A 97 3.97 -31.04 -24.23
CA ALA A 97 4.91 -30.16 -23.54
C ALA A 97 5.45 -28.99 -24.42
N PRO A 98 5.84 -29.19 -25.69
CA PRO A 98 6.40 -28.10 -26.52
C PRO A 98 5.38 -27.03 -26.90
N ALA A 99 4.08 -27.36 -26.90
CA ALA A 99 3.03 -26.38 -27.11
C ALA A 99 2.77 -25.56 -25.84
N LEU A 100 2.87 -26.20 -24.67
CA LEU A 100 2.72 -25.54 -23.37
C LEU A 100 3.85 -24.54 -23.11
N GLU A 101 5.10 -24.88 -23.43
CA GLU A 101 6.26 -23.98 -23.27
C GLU A 101 6.11 -22.69 -24.10
N ARG A 102 5.67 -22.81 -25.36
CA ARG A 102 5.40 -21.67 -26.23
C ARG A 102 4.24 -20.80 -25.71
N ALA A 103 3.22 -21.41 -25.12
CA ALA A 103 2.11 -20.69 -24.52
C ALA A 103 2.53 -19.97 -23.23
N ALA A 104 3.38 -20.59 -22.41
CA ALA A 104 3.91 -20.01 -21.17
C ALA A 104 4.75 -18.75 -21.42
N ALA A 105 5.50 -18.70 -22.53
CA ALA A 105 6.25 -17.50 -22.91
C ALA A 105 5.36 -16.28 -23.20
N ALA A 106 4.09 -16.50 -23.57
CA ALA A 106 3.10 -15.45 -23.81
C ALA A 106 2.23 -15.12 -22.59
N GLU A 107 2.41 -15.86 -21.47
CA GLU A 107 1.65 -15.64 -20.25
C GLU A 107 2.09 -14.36 -19.54
N ALA A 108 1.12 -13.59 -19.04
CA ALA A 108 1.38 -12.30 -18.41
C ALA A 108 1.81 -12.45 -16.96
N ASP A 109 1.30 -13.48 -16.27
CA ASP A 109 1.60 -13.74 -14.87
C ASP A 109 2.95 -14.47 -14.71
N PRO A 110 3.95 -13.84 -14.06
CA PRO A 110 5.24 -14.46 -13.78
C PRO A 110 5.14 -15.74 -12.94
N PHE A 111 4.19 -15.81 -12.00
CA PHE A 111 3.99 -16.97 -11.12
C PHE A 111 3.51 -18.18 -11.92
N VAL A 112 2.52 -17.99 -12.80
CA VAL A 112 2.02 -19.06 -13.69
C VAL A 112 3.11 -19.51 -14.66
N ARG A 113 3.87 -18.58 -15.23
CA ARG A 113 4.99 -18.91 -16.13
C ARG A 113 6.07 -19.75 -15.44
N GLN A 114 6.45 -19.39 -14.21
CA GLN A 114 7.40 -20.17 -13.41
C GLN A 114 6.83 -21.53 -13.04
N GLY A 115 5.55 -21.62 -12.66
CA GLY A 115 4.90 -22.89 -12.35
C GLY A 115 4.84 -23.84 -13.54
N ILE A 116 4.62 -23.32 -14.76
CA ILE A 116 4.69 -24.14 -15.97
C ILE A 116 6.11 -24.63 -16.23
N ALA A 117 7.13 -23.77 -16.07
CA ALA A 117 8.53 -24.18 -16.25
C ALA A 117 8.91 -25.30 -15.26
N LEU A 118 8.55 -25.15 -13.99
CA LEU A 118 8.77 -26.19 -12.97
C LEU A 118 8.00 -27.47 -13.28
N ALA A 119 6.77 -27.39 -13.80
CA ALA A 119 5.97 -28.55 -14.18
C ALA A 119 6.52 -29.32 -15.39
N LEU A 120 7.34 -28.68 -16.23
CA LEU A 120 8.01 -29.36 -17.35
C LEU A 120 9.28 -30.12 -16.89
N GLU A 121 9.88 -29.68 -15.78
CA GLU A 121 11.12 -30.23 -15.23
C GLU A 121 10.87 -31.27 -14.12
N CYS A 122 9.85 -31.05 -13.29
CA CYS A 122 9.50 -31.94 -12.18
C CYS A 122 8.81 -33.20 -12.69
N GLN A 123 9.27 -34.36 -12.21
CA GLN A 123 8.61 -35.65 -12.45
C GLN A 123 7.59 -36.00 -11.36
N ASP A 124 7.75 -35.41 -10.17
CA ASP A 124 6.88 -35.63 -9.01
C ASP A 124 5.93 -34.43 -8.83
N GLU A 125 4.63 -34.73 -8.73
CA GLU A 125 3.59 -33.74 -8.52
C GLU A 125 3.65 -33.16 -7.09
N ASP A 126 4.04 -33.98 -6.11
CA ASP A 126 4.13 -33.55 -4.71
C ASP A 126 5.28 -32.55 -4.51
N GLU A 127 6.43 -32.80 -5.16
CA GLU A 127 7.58 -31.87 -5.13
C GLU A 127 7.22 -30.52 -5.78
N LEU A 128 6.55 -30.55 -6.94
CA LEU A 128 6.09 -29.34 -7.62
C LEU A 128 5.13 -28.53 -6.73
N ALA A 129 4.16 -29.21 -6.10
CA ALA A 129 3.19 -28.58 -5.22
C ALA A 129 3.89 -27.93 -4.02
N ASP A 130 4.86 -28.61 -3.41
CA ASP A 130 5.63 -28.09 -2.27
C ASP A 130 6.41 -26.82 -2.62
N VAL A 131 7.08 -26.80 -3.79
CA VAL A 131 7.82 -25.62 -4.25
C VAL A 131 6.88 -24.43 -4.49
N LEU A 132 5.76 -24.64 -5.20
CA LEU A 132 4.80 -23.59 -5.48
C LEU A 132 4.10 -23.07 -4.22
N LEU A 133 3.77 -23.96 -3.28
CA LEU A 133 3.19 -23.58 -1.99
C LEU A 133 4.21 -22.82 -1.12
N ALA A 134 5.48 -23.19 -1.15
CA ALA A 134 6.53 -22.46 -0.46
C ALA A 134 6.68 -21.04 -1.01
N ASP A 135 6.65 -20.86 -2.33
CA ASP A 135 6.74 -19.55 -2.97
C ASP A 135 5.48 -18.68 -2.71
N ALA A 136 4.30 -19.30 -2.76
CA ALA A 136 3.05 -18.64 -2.38
C ALA A 136 3.06 -18.17 -0.91
N ARG A 137 3.54 -19.02 0.01
CA ARG A 137 3.69 -18.66 1.43
C ARG A 137 4.68 -17.52 1.64
N ARG A 138 5.79 -17.52 0.90
CA ARG A 138 6.77 -16.43 0.93
C ARG A 138 6.14 -15.12 0.49
N THR A 139 5.43 -15.12 -0.63
CA THR A 139 4.73 -13.93 -1.15
C THR A 139 3.69 -13.43 -0.15
N ALA A 140 2.90 -14.33 0.45
CA ALA A 140 1.94 -13.98 1.49
C ALA A 140 2.62 -13.38 2.74
N ALA A 141 3.76 -13.93 3.16
CA ALA A 141 4.53 -13.40 4.29
C ALA A 141 5.10 -12.00 4.01
N GLU A 142 5.56 -11.73 2.79
CA GLU A 142 6.00 -10.40 2.35
C GLU A 142 4.84 -9.39 2.37
N GLY A 143 3.65 -9.80 1.90
CA GLY A 143 2.43 -9.00 1.97
C GLY A 143 1.98 -8.71 3.41
N GLU A 144 2.05 -9.70 4.30
CA GLU A 144 1.72 -9.53 5.71
C GLU A 144 2.70 -8.59 6.42
N ALA A 145 4.00 -8.68 6.09
CA ALA A 145 5.00 -7.74 6.59
C ALA A 145 4.73 -6.30 6.14
N ALA A 146 4.27 -6.10 4.90
CA ALA A 146 3.83 -4.81 4.41
C ALA A 146 2.59 -4.31 5.18
N ARG A 147 1.57 -5.18 5.35
CA ARG A 147 0.36 -4.87 6.11
C ARG A 147 0.68 -4.42 7.54
N HIS A 148 1.62 -5.09 8.19
CA HIS A 148 2.05 -4.74 9.54
C HIS A 148 2.58 -3.30 9.65
N VAL A 149 3.36 -2.84 8.66
CA VAL A 149 3.83 -1.45 8.60
C VAL A 149 2.66 -0.47 8.49
N LEU A 150 1.71 -0.73 7.58
CA LEU A 150 0.55 0.15 7.39
C LEU A 150 -0.36 0.21 8.62
N VAL A 151 -0.62 -0.94 9.25
CA VAL A 151 -1.41 -0.99 10.48
C VAL A 151 -0.72 -0.23 11.61
N THR A 152 0.61 -0.32 11.69
CA THR A 152 1.39 0.42 12.69
C THR A 152 1.30 1.93 12.45
N LEU A 153 1.48 2.38 11.20
CA LEU A 153 1.29 3.78 10.82
C LEU A 153 -0.13 4.27 11.15
N GLY A 154 -1.15 3.49 10.84
CA GLY A 154 -2.55 3.81 11.16
C GLY A 154 -2.84 3.94 12.66
N LYS A 155 -2.04 3.30 13.53
CA LYS A 155 -2.11 3.47 14.99
C LYS A 155 -1.28 4.66 15.48
N LEU A 156 -0.13 4.91 14.85
CA LEU A 156 0.79 5.96 15.26
C LEU A 156 0.26 7.36 14.91
N PHE A 157 -0.38 7.56 13.75
CA PHE A 157 -0.91 8.88 13.38
C PHE A 157 -1.91 9.43 14.42
N PRO A 158 -2.97 8.69 14.85
CA PRO A 158 -3.88 9.17 15.89
C PRO A 158 -3.23 9.31 17.27
N ALA A 159 -2.28 8.42 17.61
CA ALA A 159 -1.57 8.50 18.88
C ALA A 159 -0.73 9.78 18.99
N PHE A 160 0.00 10.14 17.93
CA PHE A 160 0.74 11.40 17.89
C PHE A 160 -0.17 12.63 17.79
N GLY A 161 -1.36 12.51 17.20
CA GLY A 161 -2.42 13.53 17.26
C GLY A 161 -2.79 13.85 18.70
N LEU A 162 -3.12 12.82 19.50
CA LEU A 162 -3.42 12.96 20.93
C LEU A 162 -2.25 13.54 21.74
N ILE A 163 -1.01 13.18 21.41
CA ILE A 163 0.17 13.80 22.04
C ILE A 163 0.27 15.28 21.69
N GLY A 164 0.01 15.63 20.43
CA GLY A 164 -0.03 17.01 19.96
C GLY A 164 -1.09 17.84 20.66
N THR A 165 -2.27 17.27 20.94
CA THR A 165 -3.30 17.99 21.70
C THR A 165 -2.85 18.30 23.13
N LEU A 166 -2.17 17.35 23.79
CA LEU A 166 -1.59 17.57 25.12
C LEU A 166 -0.48 18.63 25.10
N ILE A 167 0.38 18.64 24.09
CA ILE A 167 1.42 19.67 23.91
C ILE A 167 0.77 21.05 23.71
N GLY A 168 -0.27 21.14 22.87
CA GLY A 168 -1.04 22.36 22.65
C GLY A 168 -1.69 22.89 23.92
N LEU A 169 -2.26 22.00 24.74
CA LEU A 169 -2.84 22.35 26.04
C LEU A 169 -1.78 22.84 27.04
N VAL A 170 -0.58 22.25 27.06
CA VAL A 170 0.53 22.75 27.91
C VAL A 170 0.96 24.14 27.46
N LEU A 171 1.10 24.37 26.15
CA LEU A 171 1.43 25.67 25.58
C LEU A 171 0.35 26.72 25.90
N LEU A 172 -0.92 26.33 25.87
CA LEU A 172 -2.05 27.16 26.27
C LEU A 172 -1.91 27.62 27.74
N PHE A 173 -1.69 26.66 28.65
CA PHE A 173 -1.58 26.97 30.09
C PHE A 173 -0.37 27.84 30.43
N ARG A 174 0.74 27.74 29.68
CA ARG A 174 1.93 28.60 29.88
C ARG A 174 1.65 30.08 29.65
N HIS A 175 0.68 30.42 28.79
CA HIS A 175 0.35 31.79 28.43
C HIS A 175 -0.81 32.38 29.25
N LEU A 176 -1.42 31.62 30.17
CA LEU A 176 -2.45 32.16 31.07
C LEU A 176 -1.90 33.12 32.13
N VAL A 177 -0.58 33.20 32.28
CA VAL A 177 0.09 34.12 33.21
C VAL A 177 0.18 35.55 32.64
N ASP A 178 0.15 35.71 31.31
CA ASP A 178 0.14 37.02 30.63
C ASP A 178 -1.18 37.21 29.82
N PRO A 179 -2.04 38.17 30.18
CA PRO A 179 -3.46 38.23 29.79
C PRO A 179 -3.76 38.66 28.35
N SER A 180 -2.79 38.63 27.44
CA SER A 180 -3.03 38.97 26.03
C SER A 180 -3.70 37.79 25.31
N LEU A 181 -4.94 37.96 24.85
CA LEU A 181 -5.65 36.95 24.03
C LEU A 181 -4.85 36.52 22.77
N THR A 182 -3.91 37.34 22.31
CA THR A 182 -3.02 37.10 21.18
C THR A 182 -1.96 36.00 21.44
N SER A 183 -1.56 35.76 22.70
CA SER A 183 -0.55 34.74 23.05
C SER A 183 -1.15 33.34 23.29
N ILE A 184 -2.47 33.28 23.52
CA ILE A 184 -3.23 32.04 23.81
C ILE A 184 -3.60 31.30 22.51
N GLY A 185 -3.89 32.05 21.43
CA GLY A 185 -4.35 31.53 20.14
C GLY A 185 -3.50 30.41 19.53
N PRO A 186 -2.16 30.51 19.50
CA PRO A 186 -1.31 29.47 18.93
C PRO A 186 -1.38 28.12 19.65
N GLY A 187 -1.46 28.12 21.00
CA GLY A 187 -1.58 26.90 21.80
C GLY A 187 -2.92 26.19 21.60
N LEU A 188 -4.01 26.97 21.48
CA LEU A 188 -5.33 26.45 21.15
C LEU A 188 -5.39 25.87 19.73
N GLY A 189 -4.75 26.53 18.76
CA GLY A 189 -4.64 26.05 17.38
C GLY A 189 -3.98 24.68 17.31
N ILE A 190 -2.82 24.51 17.96
CA ILE A 190 -2.14 23.20 18.02
C ILE A 190 -3.04 22.16 18.71
N ALA A 191 -3.75 22.52 19.77
CA ALA A 191 -4.58 21.55 20.49
C ALA A 191 -5.77 20.99 19.66
N VAL A 192 -6.30 21.76 18.72
CA VAL A 192 -7.50 21.40 17.93
C VAL A 192 -7.16 20.89 16.54
N LEU A 193 -6.04 21.32 15.95
CA LEU A 193 -5.65 21.00 14.58
C LEU A 193 -4.80 19.74 14.43
N THR A 194 -4.26 19.21 15.54
CA THR A 194 -3.33 18.07 15.57
C THR A 194 -4.06 16.75 15.73
#